data_AF-A0A1I7Y7V8-F1
#
_entry.id   AF-A0A1I7Y7V8-F1
#
_cell.length_a   1.000
_cell.length_b   1.000
_cell.length_c   1.000
_cell.angle_alpha   90.00
_cell.angle_beta   90.00
_cell.angle_gamma   90.00
#
_symmetry.space_group_name_H-M   'P 1'
#
loop_
_entity.id
_entity.type
_entity.pdbx_description
1 polymer ?
#
loop_
_entity_poly.entity_id
_entity_poly.type
_entity_poly.pdbx_seq_one_letter_code
_entity_poly.pdbx_strand_id
1 'polypeptide(L)'
;MFAPLYRMLGNLSVRLKLALGFASVLLLTLATTLGGWHALNESIDSSQRLTQIAAINDLSKDLRAERITYRVLADDESRRRISATLTELERLLQSMLGQFDDAADRQVITANQQVVAQFVRDFDTLQQAVGTRHTHETALREQEQRLLDGIDTLEQKTLLGERQGSERQASEQRLFATLARHIETAGQQSRAPAYTFSP
;
A
#
# COMPACT_ATOMS: atom_id res chain seq x y z
N MET A 1 42.50 -51.32 32.30
CA MET A 1 41.30 -51.79 33.02
C MET A 1 40.14 -52.19 32.07
N PHE A 2 40.41 -52.72 30.86
CA PHE A 2 39.38 -53.21 29.93
C PHE A 2 39.53 -54.70 29.55
N ALA A 3 40.43 -55.41 30.25
CA ALA A 3 40.73 -56.82 30.00
C ALA A 3 39.56 -57.80 30.18
N PRO A 4 38.62 -57.65 31.14
CA PRO A 4 37.52 -58.61 31.26
C PRO A 4 36.45 -58.47 30.17
N LEU A 5 36.31 -57.29 29.57
CA LEU A 5 35.35 -57.02 28.48
C LEU A 5 35.76 -57.75 27.18
N TYR A 6 37.05 -57.69 26.84
CA TYR A 6 37.59 -58.36 25.64
C TYR A 6 37.50 -59.88 25.72
N ARG A 7 37.61 -60.44 26.93
CA ARG A 7 37.58 -61.89 27.17
C ARG A 7 36.17 -62.47 27.13
N MET A 8 35.14 -61.68 27.48
CA MET A 8 33.73 -62.06 27.23
C MET A 8 33.32 -61.91 25.75
N LEU A 9 33.94 -61.00 25.00
CA LEU A 9 33.72 -60.84 23.55
C LEU A 9 34.45 -61.90 22.69
N GLY A 10 35.44 -62.60 23.27
CA GLY A 10 36.19 -63.67 22.61
C GLY A 10 35.39 -64.96 22.40
N ASN A 11 34.39 -65.22 23.25
CA ASN A 11 33.55 -66.43 23.17
C ASN A 11 32.12 -66.13 22.69
N LEU A 12 31.85 -64.88 22.30
CA LEU A 12 30.53 -64.45 21.88
C LEU A 12 30.45 -64.55 20.35
N SER A 13 29.62 -65.50 19.93
CA SER A 13 29.48 -65.98 18.56
C SER A 13 29.53 -64.87 17.50
N VAL A 14 30.04 -65.20 16.31
CA VAL A 14 30.10 -64.34 15.11
C VAL A 14 28.81 -63.56 14.87
N ARG A 15 27.65 -64.12 15.28
CA ARG A 15 26.32 -63.50 15.22
C ARG A 15 26.20 -62.19 16.00
N LEU A 16 26.85 -62.03 17.15
CA LEU A 16 26.76 -60.78 17.92
C LEU A 16 27.63 -59.67 17.31
N LYS A 17 28.81 -60.01 16.78
CA LYS A 17 29.65 -59.07 16.04
C LYS A 17 28.93 -58.57 14.78
N LEU A 18 28.20 -59.46 14.10
CA LEU A 18 27.37 -59.11 12.95
C LEU A 18 26.16 -58.24 13.36
N ALA A 19 25.47 -58.58 14.45
CA ALA A 19 24.35 -57.82 14.96
C ALA A 19 24.76 -56.40 15.39
N LEU A 20 25.96 -56.23 15.96
CA LEU A 20 26.47 -54.92 16.38
C LEU A 20 26.76 -54.01 15.17
N GLY A 21 27.35 -54.57 14.11
CA GLY A 21 27.55 -53.85 12.85
C GLY A 21 26.22 -53.50 12.17
N PHE A 22 25.26 -54.45 12.16
CA PHE A 22 23.93 -54.24 11.60
C PHE A 22 23.14 -53.18 12.38
N ALA A 23 23.22 -53.17 13.72
CA ALA A 23 22.58 -52.17 14.56
C ALA A 23 23.14 -50.75 14.32
N SER A 24 24.47 -50.62 14.14
CA SER A 24 25.07 -49.32 13.78
C SER A 24 24.58 -48.81 12.43
N VAL A 25 24.44 -49.70 11.43
CA VAL A 25 23.89 -49.31 10.12
C VAL A 25 22.42 -48.89 10.26
N LEU A 26 21.61 -49.65 10.99
CA LEU A 26 20.20 -49.31 11.25
C LEU A 26 20.05 -47.96 11.96
N LEU A 27 20.91 -47.66 12.94
CA LEU A 27 20.91 -46.39 13.66
C LEU A 27 21.30 -45.25 12.71
N LEU A 28 22.31 -45.46 11.85
CA LEU A 28 22.72 -44.48 10.84
C LEU A 28 21.62 -44.23 9.80
N THR A 29 20.89 -45.26 9.37
CA THR A 29 19.74 -45.14 8.48
C THR A 29 18.58 -44.39 9.14
N LEU A 30 18.32 -44.65 10.42
CA LEU A 30 17.30 -43.95 11.19
C LEU A 30 17.66 -42.46 11.34
N ALA A 31 18.92 -42.16 11.65
CA ALA A 31 19.42 -40.78 11.74
C ALA A 31 19.33 -40.04 10.40
N THR A 32 19.66 -40.69 9.28
CA THR A 32 19.54 -40.09 7.95
C THR A 32 18.09 -39.91 7.50
N THR A 33 17.19 -40.82 7.88
CA THR A 33 15.75 -40.69 7.60
C THR A 33 15.13 -39.56 8.42
N LEU A 34 15.47 -39.46 9.70
CA LEU A 34 15.04 -38.35 10.57
C LEU A 34 15.62 -37.00 10.11
N GLY A 35 16.91 -36.97 9.76
CA GLY A 35 17.54 -35.78 9.20
C GLY A 35 16.96 -35.38 7.83
N GLY A 36 16.63 -36.35 6.99
CA GLY A 36 15.96 -36.13 5.70
C GLY A 36 14.54 -35.56 5.87
N TRP A 37 13.80 -36.01 6.89
CA TRP A 37 12.50 -35.44 7.24
C TRP A 37 12.62 -34.02 7.80
N HIS A 38 13.63 -33.76 8.62
CA HIS A 38 13.87 -32.43 9.19
C HIS A 38 14.26 -31.40 8.10
N ALA A 39 15.14 -31.80 7.18
CA ALA A 39 15.54 -30.97 6.04
C ALA A 39 14.36 -30.68 5.09
N LEU A 40 13.46 -31.65 4.90
CA LEU A 40 12.26 -31.45 4.08
C LEU A 40 11.24 -30.52 4.77
N ASN A 41 11.10 -30.63 6.09
CA ASN A 41 10.19 -29.79 6.87
C ASN A 41 10.66 -28.32 6.93
N GLU A 42 11.97 -28.07 7.08
CA GLU A 42 12.56 -26.72 6.96
C GLU A 42 12.38 -26.09 5.56
N SER A 43 12.46 -26.90 4.49
CA SER A 43 12.29 -26.39 3.13
C SER A 43 10.84 -26.00 2.81
N ILE A 44 9.85 -26.68 3.38
CA ILE A 44 8.43 -26.34 3.18
C ILE A 44 8.09 -25.07 3.97
N ASP A 45 8.60 -24.94 5.20
CA ASP A 45 8.38 -23.75 6.04
C ASP A 45 9.01 -22.50 5.42
N SER A 46 10.24 -22.59 4.89
CA SER A 46 10.87 -21.47 4.19
C SER A 46 10.18 -21.09 2.87
N SER A 47 9.62 -22.05 2.13
CA SER A 47 8.88 -21.78 0.89
C SER A 47 7.56 -21.05 1.16
N GLN A 48 6.84 -21.42 2.23
CA GLN A 48 5.65 -20.69 2.67
C GLN A 48 6.00 -19.26 3.13
N ARG A 49 7.10 -19.10 3.88
CA ARG A 49 7.59 -17.78 4.33
C ARG A 49 7.95 -16.86 3.15
N LEU A 50 8.63 -17.39 2.11
CA LEU A 50 8.94 -16.63 0.88
C LEU A 50 7.70 -16.23 0.09
N THR A 51 6.71 -17.12 0.01
CA THR A 51 5.42 -16.86 -0.67
C THR A 51 4.66 -15.74 0.03
N GLN A 52 4.64 -15.73 1.36
CA GLN A 52 3.96 -14.68 2.11
C GLN A 52 4.70 -13.32 2.04
N ILE A 53 6.03 -13.29 1.97
CA ILE A 53 6.80 -12.06 1.70
C ILE A 53 6.52 -11.51 0.30
N ALA A 54 6.41 -12.39 -0.71
CA ALA A 54 6.01 -11.98 -2.06
C ALA A 54 4.61 -11.37 -2.07
N ALA A 55 3.66 -11.93 -1.32
CA ALA A 55 2.31 -11.39 -1.16
C ALA A 55 2.32 -9.98 -0.53
N ILE A 56 3.15 -9.72 0.48
CA ILE A 56 3.32 -8.36 1.05
C ILE A 56 3.76 -7.37 -0.03
N ASN A 57 4.73 -7.75 -0.86
CA ASN A 57 5.25 -6.88 -1.92
C ASN A 57 4.18 -6.58 -2.98
N ASP A 58 3.45 -7.58 -3.43
CA ASP A 58 2.41 -7.39 -4.44
C ASP A 58 1.22 -6.58 -3.90
N LEU A 59 0.76 -6.86 -2.68
CA LEU A 59 -0.27 -6.04 -2.00
C LEU A 59 0.20 -4.58 -1.83
N SER A 60 1.49 -4.36 -1.55
CA SER A 60 2.07 -3.01 -1.45
C SER A 60 2.10 -2.28 -2.80
N LYS A 61 2.37 -2.98 -3.91
CA LYS A 61 2.32 -2.40 -5.26
C LYS A 61 0.90 -2.04 -5.66
N ASP A 62 -0.04 -2.94 -5.44
CA ASP A 62 -1.46 -2.71 -5.74
C ASP A 62 -1.98 -1.51 -4.96
N LEU A 63 -1.65 -1.44 -3.68
CA LEU A 63 -2.01 -0.32 -2.81
C LEU A 63 -1.37 1.01 -3.26
N ARG A 64 -0.14 0.98 -3.78
CA ARG A 64 0.49 2.17 -4.37
C ARG A 64 -0.20 2.62 -5.66
N ALA A 65 -0.58 1.68 -6.53
CA ALA A 65 -1.33 1.99 -7.75
C ALA A 65 -2.70 2.57 -7.42
N GLU A 66 -3.42 1.93 -6.50
CA GLU A 66 -4.77 2.34 -6.11
C GLU A 66 -4.77 3.71 -5.42
N ARG A 67 -3.76 4.00 -4.60
CA ARG A 67 -3.56 5.34 -4.02
C ARG A 67 -3.39 6.42 -5.09
N ILE A 68 -2.68 6.13 -6.17
CA ILE A 68 -2.51 7.08 -7.28
C ILE A 68 -3.86 7.32 -7.96
N THR A 69 -4.60 6.25 -8.24
CA THR A 69 -5.97 6.32 -8.81
C THR A 69 -6.89 7.14 -7.92
N TYR A 70 -6.94 6.86 -6.61
CA TYR A 70 -7.75 7.60 -5.65
C TYR A 70 -7.40 9.09 -5.60
N ARG A 71 -6.11 9.44 -5.67
CA ARG A 71 -5.68 10.84 -5.66
C ARG A 71 -6.13 11.61 -6.92
N VAL A 72 -6.35 10.90 -8.02
CA VAL A 72 -6.77 11.50 -9.30
C VAL A 72 -8.29 11.51 -9.44
N LEU A 73 -8.95 10.38 -9.17
CA LEU A 73 -10.39 10.20 -9.38
C LEU A 73 -11.23 10.55 -8.14
N ALA A 74 -10.63 10.53 -6.94
CA ALA A 74 -11.33 10.74 -5.67
C ALA A 74 -12.56 9.83 -5.49
N ASP A 75 -12.52 8.62 -6.04
CA ASP A 75 -13.65 7.71 -6.12
C ASP A 75 -13.77 6.75 -4.92
N ASP A 76 -15.00 6.39 -4.57
CA ASP A 76 -15.29 5.48 -3.46
C ASP A 76 -14.91 4.02 -3.74
N GLU A 77 -14.70 3.64 -5.01
CA GLU A 77 -14.22 2.30 -5.35
C GLU A 77 -12.75 2.15 -4.98
N SER A 78 -11.88 3.06 -5.42
CA SER A 78 -10.46 3.05 -5.05
C SER A 78 -10.27 3.13 -3.53
N ARG A 79 -11.08 3.93 -2.83
CA ARG A 79 -11.06 4.00 -1.37
C ARG A 79 -11.35 2.66 -0.71
N ARG A 80 -12.40 1.95 -1.16
CA ARG A 80 -12.76 0.63 -0.63
C ARG A 80 -11.68 -0.41 -0.92
N ARG A 81 -11.09 -0.39 -2.12
CA ARG A 81 -10.00 -1.28 -2.50
C ARG A 81 -8.76 -1.07 -1.63
N ILE A 82 -8.34 0.19 -1.41
CA ILE A 82 -7.23 0.51 -0.51
C ILE A 82 -7.50 -0.01 0.91
N SER A 83 -8.69 0.23 1.45
CA SER A 83 -9.07 -0.26 2.77
C SER A 83 -9.04 -1.79 2.86
N ALA A 84 -9.57 -2.49 1.85
CA ALA A 84 -9.59 -3.96 1.83
C ALA A 84 -8.17 -4.54 1.78
N THR A 85 -7.30 -3.97 0.94
CA THR A 85 -5.89 -4.37 0.82
C THR A 85 -5.14 -4.14 2.14
N LEU A 86 -5.39 -3.03 2.84
CA LEU A 86 -4.80 -2.75 4.15
C LEU A 86 -5.24 -3.78 5.20
N THR A 87 -6.53 -4.12 5.25
CA THR A 87 -7.05 -5.13 6.17
C THR A 87 -6.43 -6.51 5.89
N GLU A 88 -6.28 -6.89 4.63
CA GLU A 88 -5.66 -8.17 4.27
C GLU A 88 -4.17 -8.20 4.64
N LEU A 89 -3.46 -7.10 4.44
CA LEU A 89 -2.05 -6.96 4.82
C LEU A 89 -1.87 -7.09 6.34
N GLU A 90 -2.74 -6.46 7.14
CA GLU A 90 -2.72 -6.56 8.59
C GLU A 90 -3.01 -7.99 9.06
N ARG A 91 -4.02 -8.65 8.48
CA ARG A 91 -4.36 -10.06 8.76
C ARG A 91 -3.19 -10.99 8.46
N LEU A 92 -2.52 -10.79 7.33
CA LEU A 92 -1.36 -11.57 6.92
C LEU A 92 -0.18 -11.37 7.89
N LEU A 93 0.16 -10.13 8.24
CA LEU A 93 1.20 -9.83 9.24
C LEU A 93 0.88 -10.41 10.62
N GLN A 94 -0.39 -10.37 11.04
CA GLN A 94 -0.81 -10.97 12.32
C GLN A 94 -0.70 -12.49 12.29
N SER A 95 -1.05 -13.13 11.17
CA SER A 95 -0.91 -14.59 11.00
C SER A 95 0.55 -15.04 11.05
N MET A 96 1.47 -14.21 10.54
CA MET A 96 2.90 -14.45 10.60
C MET A 96 3.43 -14.44 12.04
N LEU A 97 3.03 -13.48 12.88
CA LEU A 97 3.55 -13.41 14.27
C LEU A 97 3.37 -14.70 15.08
N GLY A 98 2.35 -15.51 14.77
CA GLY A 98 2.12 -16.81 15.40
C GLY A 98 2.93 -17.98 14.81
N GLN A 99 3.56 -17.80 13.64
CA GLN A 99 4.31 -18.83 12.90
C GLN A 99 5.84 -18.70 13.07
N PHE A 100 6.35 -17.53 13.47
CA PHE A 100 7.79 -17.28 13.63
C PHE A 100 8.21 -17.33 15.11
N ASP A 101 9.07 -18.30 15.45
CA ASP A 101 9.65 -18.45 16.80
C ASP A 101 10.90 -17.58 17.03
N ASP A 102 11.59 -17.14 15.98
CA ASP A 102 12.79 -16.29 16.14
C ASP A 102 12.42 -14.85 16.54
N ALA A 103 13.16 -14.28 17.47
CA ALA A 103 12.98 -12.90 17.93
C ALA A 103 13.30 -11.88 16.83
N ALA A 104 14.28 -12.18 15.96
CA ALA A 104 14.65 -11.32 14.85
C ALA A 104 13.51 -11.22 13.81
N ASP A 105 12.91 -12.34 13.43
CA ASP A 105 11.78 -12.38 12.50
C ASP A 105 10.55 -11.65 13.05
N ARG A 106 10.24 -11.85 14.34
CA ARG A 106 9.16 -11.13 15.02
C ARG A 106 9.38 -9.61 15.05
N GLN A 107 10.62 -9.16 15.18
CA GLN A 107 10.95 -7.73 15.12
C GLN A 107 10.68 -7.15 13.74
N VAL A 108 11.03 -7.86 12.67
CA VAL A 108 10.76 -7.42 11.28
C VAL A 108 9.26 -7.34 11.01
N ILE A 109 8.48 -8.33 11.43
CA ILE A 109 7.02 -8.33 11.25
C ILE A 109 6.38 -7.16 12.02
N THR A 110 6.82 -6.93 13.26
CA THR A 110 6.35 -5.80 14.07
C THR A 110 6.68 -4.46 13.42
N ALA A 111 7.88 -4.30 12.84
CA ALA A 111 8.25 -3.10 12.10
C ALA A 111 7.35 -2.89 10.87
N ASN A 112 7.03 -3.96 10.13
CA ASN A 112 6.09 -3.88 9.00
C ASN A 112 4.69 -3.47 9.47
N GLN A 113 4.17 -4.00 10.59
CA GLN A 113 2.88 -3.57 11.16
C GLN A 113 2.87 -2.07 11.48
N GLN A 114 3.97 -1.53 12.01
CA GLN A 114 4.09 -0.09 12.27
C GLN A 114 4.03 0.74 10.98
N VAL A 115 4.66 0.27 9.90
CA VAL A 115 4.60 0.91 8.58
C VAL A 115 3.17 0.90 8.03
N VAL A 116 2.44 -0.23 8.15
CA VAL A 116 1.04 -0.33 7.73
C VAL A 116 0.15 0.62 8.54
N ALA A 117 0.32 0.66 9.86
CA ALA A 117 -0.42 1.58 10.72
C ALA A 117 -0.13 3.05 10.39
N GLN A 118 1.10 3.38 10.00
CA GLN A 118 1.42 4.72 9.50
C GLN A 118 0.72 5.01 8.17
N PHE A 119 0.72 4.04 7.24
CA PHE A 119 0.03 4.20 5.97
C PHE A 119 -1.46 4.45 6.13
N VAL A 120 -2.14 3.76 7.06
CA VAL A 120 -3.56 4.01 7.39
C VAL A 120 -3.78 5.48 7.78
N ARG A 121 -2.94 6.01 8.68
CA ARG A 121 -3.02 7.43 9.09
C ARG A 121 -2.76 8.40 7.94
N ASP A 122 -1.77 8.10 7.11
CA ASP A 122 -1.45 8.92 5.93
C ASP A 122 -2.60 8.90 4.91
N PHE A 123 -3.28 7.75 4.77
CA PHE A 123 -4.43 7.61 3.91
C PHE A 123 -5.65 8.39 4.42
N ASP A 124 -5.89 8.42 5.73
CA ASP A 124 -6.91 9.29 6.32
C ASP A 124 -6.63 10.77 6.08
N THR A 125 -5.37 11.18 6.20
CA THR A 125 -4.94 12.55 5.87
C THR A 125 -5.18 12.86 4.40
N LEU A 126 -4.88 11.92 3.49
CA LEU A 126 -5.15 12.06 2.06
C LEU A 126 -6.65 12.23 1.78
N GLN A 127 -7.52 11.44 2.41
CA GLN A 127 -8.97 11.56 2.26
C GLN A 127 -9.47 12.95 2.68
N GLN A 128 -8.97 13.49 3.80
CA GLN A 128 -9.32 14.84 4.27
C GLN A 128 -8.86 15.92 3.28
N ALA A 129 -7.64 15.80 2.75
CA ALA A 129 -7.11 16.73 1.76
C ALA A 129 -7.94 16.71 0.45
N VAL A 130 -8.33 15.53 -0.03
CA VAL A 130 -9.21 15.35 -1.19
C VAL A 130 -10.58 15.98 -0.94
N GLY A 131 -11.19 15.74 0.24
CA GLY A 131 -12.47 16.34 0.61
C GLY A 131 -12.42 17.87 0.67
N THR A 132 -11.34 18.43 1.22
CA THR A 132 -11.11 19.88 1.28
C THR A 132 -10.97 20.47 -0.13
N ARG A 133 -10.19 19.82 -1.00
CA ARG A 133 -10.06 20.21 -2.40
C ARG A 133 -11.41 20.21 -3.11
N HIS A 134 -12.21 19.16 -2.95
CA HIS A 134 -13.53 19.08 -3.57
C HIS A 134 -14.46 20.21 -3.11
N THR A 135 -14.42 20.55 -1.82
CA THR A 135 -15.17 21.68 -1.26
C THR A 135 -14.75 23.00 -1.90
N HIS A 136 -13.44 23.24 -2.05
CA HIS A 136 -12.93 24.44 -2.73
C HIS A 136 -13.31 24.48 -4.21
N GLU A 137 -13.20 23.36 -4.94
CA GLU A 137 -13.61 23.30 -6.35
C GLU A 137 -15.09 23.61 -6.52
N THR A 138 -15.96 23.10 -5.65
CA THR A 138 -17.39 23.40 -5.67
C THR A 138 -17.66 24.87 -5.37
N ALA A 139 -17.02 25.44 -4.33
CA ALA A 139 -17.17 26.85 -3.99
C ALA A 139 -16.70 27.78 -5.13
N LEU A 140 -15.60 27.44 -5.80
CA LEU A 140 -15.10 28.18 -6.97
C LEU A 140 -16.09 28.11 -8.15
N ARG A 141 -16.68 26.94 -8.42
CA ARG A 141 -17.69 26.78 -9.47
C ARG A 141 -18.95 27.59 -9.18
N GLU A 142 -19.42 27.61 -7.93
CA GLU A 142 -20.56 28.44 -7.53
C GLU A 142 -20.26 29.93 -7.71
N GLN A 143 -19.04 30.37 -7.37
CA GLN A 143 -18.63 31.75 -7.55
C GLN A 143 -18.52 32.13 -9.03
N GLU A 144 -17.97 31.25 -9.86
CA GLU A 144 -17.91 31.40 -11.32
C GLU A 144 -19.33 31.56 -11.91
N GLN A 145 -20.27 30.69 -11.52
CA GLN A 145 -21.67 30.80 -11.96
C GLN A 145 -22.32 32.12 -11.57
N ARG A 146 -22.18 32.55 -10.30
CA ARG A 146 -22.73 33.84 -9.85
C ARG A 146 -22.14 35.03 -10.61
N LEU A 147 -20.87 34.95 -11.00
CA LEU A 147 -20.22 36.00 -11.80
C LEU A 147 -20.75 36.01 -13.23
N LEU A 148 -20.93 34.85 -13.85
CA LEU A 148 -21.54 34.72 -15.18
C LEU A 148 -22.97 35.29 -15.20
N ASP A 149 -23.82 34.91 -14.23
CA ASP A 149 -25.17 35.44 -14.09
C ASP A 149 -25.18 36.98 -13.91
N GLY A 150 -24.20 37.51 -13.17
CA GLY A 150 -24.01 38.94 -12.97
C GLY A 150 -23.63 39.68 -14.25
N ILE A 151 -22.75 39.09 -15.07
CA ILE A 151 -22.35 39.62 -16.37
C ILE A 151 -23.56 39.65 -17.31
N ASP A 152 -24.33 38.55 -17.41
CA ASP A 152 -25.51 38.47 -18.26
C ASP A 152 -26.57 39.53 -17.87
N THR A 153 -26.80 39.71 -16.56
CA THR A 153 -27.73 40.72 -16.05
C THR A 153 -27.29 42.15 -16.42
N LEU A 154 -25.99 42.42 -16.42
CA LEU A 154 -25.43 43.73 -16.75
C LEU A 154 -25.42 43.97 -18.27
N GLU A 155 -25.16 42.95 -19.08
CA GLU A 155 -25.31 43.02 -20.53
C GLU A 155 -26.76 43.34 -20.89
N GLN A 156 -27.71 42.63 -20.29
CA GLN A 156 -29.14 42.89 -20.50
C GLN A 156 -29.53 44.32 -20.07
N LYS A 157 -29.04 44.82 -18.94
CA LYS A 157 -29.25 46.21 -18.49
C LYS A 157 -28.60 47.23 -19.43
N THR A 158 -27.46 46.91 -20.03
CA THR A 158 -26.75 47.79 -20.97
C THR A 158 -27.47 47.85 -22.31
N LEU A 159 -27.94 46.71 -22.84
CA LEU A 159 -28.78 46.63 -24.03
C LEU A 159 -30.10 47.39 -23.83
N LEU A 160 -30.66 47.37 -22.63
CA LEU A 160 -31.85 48.16 -22.26
C LEU A 160 -31.52 49.65 -21.97
N GLY A 161 -30.26 49.97 -21.68
CA GLY A 161 -29.76 51.26 -21.23
C GLY A 161 -29.00 52.09 -22.28
N GLU A 162 -29.00 51.66 -23.55
CA GLU A 162 -28.31 52.21 -24.73
C GLU A 162 -28.63 53.69 -25.11
N ARG A 163 -28.93 54.57 -24.15
CA ARG A 163 -29.16 56.00 -24.41
C ARG A 163 -28.16 56.97 -23.77
N GLN A 164 -27.24 56.57 -22.90
CA GLN A 164 -26.41 57.55 -22.17
C GLN A 164 -24.97 57.07 -21.87
N GLY A 165 -24.00 57.33 -22.77
CA GLY A 165 -22.58 57.50 -22.39
C GLY A 165 -21.54 56.53 -22.98
N SER A 166 -21.28 56.62 -24.29
CA SER A 166 -20.49 55.68 -25.09
C SER A 166 -19.01 55.47 -24.71
N GLU A 167 -18.34 56.40 -24.02
CA GLU A 167 -16.90 56.29 -23.73
C GLU A 167 -16.57 55.69 -22.34
N ARG A 168 -17.39 55.95 -21.32
CA ARG A 168 -17.26 55.29 -19.99
C ARG A 168 -17.67 53.82 -20.05
N GLN A 169 -18.71 53.50 -20.82
CA GLN A 169 -19.14 52.12 -21.03
C GLN A 169 -18.10 51.27 -21.76
N ALA A 170 -17.41 51.82 -22.78
CA ALA A 170 -16.40 51.08 -23.53
C ALA A 170 -15.15 50.74 -22.68
N SER A 171 -14.80 51.59 -21.72
CA SER A 171 -13.68 51.35 -20.80
C SER A 171 -14.04 50.34 -19.71
N GLU A 172 -15.25 50.40 -19.16
CA GLU A 172 -15.78 49.39 -18.24
C GLU A 172 -15.87 48.01 -18.90
N GLN A 173 -16.44 47.90 -20.11
CA GLN A 173 -16.54 46.64 -20.86
C GLN A 173 -15.18 45.97 -21.10
N ARG A 174 -14.11 46.75 -21.36
CA ARG A 174 -12.76 46.20 -21.54
C ARG A 174 -12.16 45.64 -20.25
N LEU A 175 -12.41 46.30 -19.11
CA LEU A 175 -11.97 45.81 -17.81
C LEU A 175 -12.67 44.49 -17.47
N PHE A 176 -13.97 44.39 -17.75
CA PHE A 176 -14.73 43.15 -17.53
C PHE A 176 -14.31 42.01 -18.45
N ALA A 177 -14.11 42.27 -19.74
CA ALA A 177 -13.59 41.26 -20.67
C ALA A 177 -12.20 40.75 -20.24
N THR A 178 -11.39 41.62 -19.64
CA THR A 178 -10.07 41.24 -19.10
C THR A 178 -10.23 40.40 -17.83
N LEU A 179 -11.15 40.76 -16.94
CA LEU A 179 -11.44 40.01 -15.71
C LEU A 179 -12.00 38.61 -16.00
N ALA A 180 -12.97 38.51 -16.93
CA ALA A 180 -13.56 37.24 -17.36
C ALA A 180 -12.48 36.31 -17.93
N ARG A 181 -11.61 36.85 -18.78
CA ARG A 181 -10.48 36.09 -19.35
C ARG A 181 -9.49 35.64 -18.27
N HIS A 182 -9.26 36.47 -17.25
CA HIS A 182 -8.39 36.12 -16.12
C HIS A 182 -8.97 35.00 -15.25
N ILE A 183 -10.28 35.04 -15.00
CA ILE A 183 -11.02 34.00 -14.28
C ILE A 183 -10.99 32.69 -15.07
N GLU A 184 -11.21 32.75 -16.38
CA GLU A 184 -11.14 31.57 -17.24
C GLU A 184 -9.74 30.94 -17.22
N THR A 185 -8.68 31.75 -17.29
CA THR A 185 -7.30 31.25 -17.15
C THR A 185 -7.02 30.66 -15.76
N ALA A 186 -7.53 31.27 -14.69
CA ALA A 186 -7.38 30.75 -13.32
C ALA A 186 -8.17 29.44 -13.12
N GLY A 187 -9.36 29.33 -13.70
CA GLY A 187 -10.17 28.13 -13.71
C GLY A 187 -9.54 26.99 -14.52
N GLN A 188 -8.82 27.30 -15.60
CA GLN A 188 -8.04 26.30 -16.33
C GLN A 188 -6.81 25.82 -15.51
N GLN A 189 -6.15 26.73 -14.80
CA GLN A 189 -5.02 26.38 -13.93
C GLN A 189 -5.42 25.50 -12.75
N SER A 190 -6.61 25.69 -12.17
CA SER A 190 -7.11 24.85 -11.07
C SER A 190 -7.46 23.42 -11.52
N ARG A 191 -7.76 23.23 -12.81
CA ARG A 191 -8.04 21.91 -13.42
C ARG A 191 -6.76 21.13 -13.79
N ALA A 192 -5.58 21.75 -13.71
CA ALA A 192 -4.33 21.05 -13.96
C ALA A 192 -4.06 20.03 -12.85
N PRO A 193 -3.87 18.73 -13.16
CA PRO A 193 -3.55 17.74 -12.14
C PRO A 193 -2.22 18.10 -11.47
N ALA A 194 -2.20 18.04 -10.13
CA ALA A 194 -1.04 18.33 -9.29
C ALA A 194 0.07 17.27 -9.48
N TYR A 195 0.72 17.27 -10.65
CA TYR A 195 1.97 16.55 -10.90
C TYR A 195 3.20 17.41 -10.58
N THR A 196 3.02 18.63 -10.09
CA THR A 196 4.13 19.47 -9.66
C THR A 196 4.65 18.95 -8.32
N PHE A 197 5.57 18.01 -8.38
CA PHE A 197 6.51 17.78 -7.30
C PHE A 197 7.18 19.12 -6.99
N SER A 198 6.93 19.66 -5.80
CA SER A 198 7.82 20.67 -5.25
C SER A 198 9.13 19.95 -4.88
N PRO A 199 10.30 20.40 -5.38
CA PRO A 199 11.59 19.86 -4.98
C PRO A 199 11.86 20.08 -3.49
#